data_AF-A0A1Z1WNP3-F1
#
_entry.id   AF-A0A1Z1WNP3-F1
#
_cell.length_a   1.000
_cell.length_b   1.000
_cell.length_c   1.000
_cell.angle_alpha   90.00
_cell.angle_beta   90.00
_cell.angle_gamma   90.00
#
_symmetry.space_group_name_H-M   'P 1'
#
loop_
_entity.id
_entity.type
_entity.pdbx_description
1 polymer ?
#
loop_
_entity_poly.entity_id
_entity_poly.type
_entity_poly.pdbx_seq_one_letter_code
_entity_poly.pdbx_strand_id
1 'polypeptide(L)' 'MSADPQDVGVRVRSLLAAAGLPAGEREIAGLVAAYAAQRPSVDALFEVPDTADARPVLLREVVVPRD' A
#
# COMPACT_ATOMS: atom_id res chain seq x y z
N MET A 1 -6.62 1.27 -15.00
CA MET A 1 -5.34 0.58 -15.25
C MET A 1 -5.32 -0.62 -14.31
N SER A 2 -5.58 -1.84 -14.79
CA SER A 2 -5.39 -3.03 -13.95
C SER A 2 -3.90 -3.24 -13.76
N ALA A 3 -3.42 -3.23 -12.51
CA ALA A 3 -2.04 -3.55 -12.21
C ALA A 3 -1.75 -4.99 -12.64
N ASP A 4 -0.61 -5.22 -13.30
CA ASP A 4 -0.16 -6.56 -13.65
C ASP A 4 -0.01 -7.39 -12.36
N PRO A 5 -0.61 -8.59 -12.27
CA PRO A 5 -0.44 -9.48 -11.13
C PRO A 5 1.03 -9.73 -10.75
N GLN A 6 1.95 -9.73 -11.71
CA GLN A 6 3.39 -9.88 -11.46
C GLN A 6 3.97 -8.65 -10.72
N ASP A 7 3.57 -7.45 -11.12
CA ASP A 7 4.01 -6.19 -10.50
C ASP A 7 3.50 -6.07 -9.06
N VAL A 8 2.25 -6.48 -8.81
CA VAL A 8 1.68 -6.53 -7.44
C VAL A 8 2.46 -7.51 -6.57
N GLY A 9 2.86 -8.67 -7.12
CA GLY A 9 3.68 -9.66 -6.43
C GLY A 9 5.04 -9.12 -5.98
N VAL A 10 5.74 -8.39 -6.85
CA VAL A 10 7.03 -7.75 -6.51
C VAL A 10 6.84 -6.69 -5.42
N ARG A 11 5.76 -5.91 -5.51
CA ARG A 11 5.47 -4.85 -4.53
C ARG A 11 5.13 -5.39 -3.15
N VAL A 12 4.28 -6.42 -3.06
CA VAL A 12 3.95 -7.07 -1.78
C VAL A 12 5.22 -7.62 -1.10
N ARG A 13 6.07 -8.33 -1.85
CA ARG A 13 7.35 -8.85 -1.30
C ARG A 13 8.27 -7.73 -0.82
N SER A 14 8.35 -6.63 -1.57
CA SER A 14 9.15 -5.46 -1.18
C SER A 14 8.64 -4.81 0.11
N LEU A 15 7.32 -4.71 0.29
CA LEU A 15 6.71 -4.16 1.49
C LEU A 15 6.95 -5.05 2.71
N LEU A 16 6.83 -6.37 2.55
CA LEU A 16 7.12 -7.33 3.61
C LEU A 16 8.61 -7.28 4.02
N ALA A 17 9.52 -7.21 3.04
CA ALA A 17 10.94 -7.05 3.29
C ALA A 17 11.25 -5.74 4.04
N ALA A 18 10.66 -4.62 3.64
CA ALA A 18 10.83 -3.34 4.30
C ALA A 18 10.28 -3.34 5.74
N ALA A 19 9.22 -4.11 6.00
CA ALA A 19 8.63 -4.28 7.33
C ALA A 19 9.33 -5.36 8.18
N GLY A 20 10.30 -6.10 7.62
CA GLY A 20 10.95 -7.22 8.29
C GLY A 20 9.99 -8.38 8.62
N LEU A 21 8.89 -8.52 7.87
CA LEU A 21 7.86 -9.52 8.13
C LEU A 21 8.09 -10.76 7.26
N PRO A 22 8.26 -11.95 7.86
CA PRO A 22 8.29 -13.18 7.09
C PRO A 22 6.88 -13.51 6.58
N ALA A 23 6.79 -14.05 5.37
CA ALA A 23 5.56 -14.60 4.82
C ALA A 23 5.88 -15.79 3.90
N GLY A 24 5.09 -16.85 4.01
CA GLY A 24 5.13 -17.97 3.07
C GLY A 24 4.35 -17.70 1.78
N GLU A 25 4.49 -18.55 0.77
CA GLU A 25 3.86 -18.36 -0.54
C GLU A 25 2.33 -18.26 -0.48
N ARG A 26 1.67 -19.01 0.41
CA ARG A 26 0.21 -18.92 0.59
C ARG A 26 -0.22 -17.56 1.14
N GLU A 27 0.54 -17.02 2.09
CA GLU A 27 0.28 -15.71 2.69
C GLU A 27 0.54 -14.60 1.67
N ILE A 28 1.65 -14.71 0.91
CA ILE A 28 1.97 -13.80 -0.20
C ILE A 28 0.85 -13.78 -1.23
N ALA A 29 0.33 -14.95 -1.63
CA ALA A 29 -0.77 -15.02 -2.59
C ALA A 29 -2.05 -14.32 -2.08
N GLY A 30 -2.38 -14.51 -0.80
CA GLY A 30 -3.49 -13.80 -0.16
C GLY A 30 -3.28 -12.30 -0.11
N LEU A 31 -2.07 -11.85 0.23
CA LEU A 31 -1.71 -10.44 0.29
C LEU A 31 -1.71 -9.78 -1.09
N VAL A 32 -1.27 -10.48 -2.14
CA VAL A 32 -1.35 -9.99 -3.53
C VAL A 32 -2.80 -9.74 -3.93
N ALA A 33 -3.70 -10.68 -3.66
CA ALA A 33 -5.12 -10.52 -3.93
C ALA A 33 -5.73 -9.35 -3.14
N ALA A 34 -5.43 -9.26 -1.83
CA ALA A 34 -5.91 -8.18 -0.98
C ALA A 34 -5.38 -6.81 -1.43
N TYR A 35 -4.09 -6.72 -1.76
CA TYR A 35 -3.47 -5.48 -2.23
C TYR A 35 -4.09 -4.99 -3.52
N ALA A 36 -4.29 -5.88 -4.50
CA ALA A 36 -4.93 -5.54 -5.77
C ALA A 36 -6.37 -5.03 -5.57
N ALA A 37 -7.11 -5.58 -4.60
CA ALA A 37 -8.46 -5.15 -4.28
C ALA A 37 -8.51 -3.81 -3.51
N GLN A 38 -7.58 -3.58 -2.59
CA GLN A 38 -7.62 -2.43 -1.67
C GLN A 38 -6.91 -1.19 -2.22
N ARG A 39 -5.84 -1.37 -3.01
CA ARG A 39 -5.01 -0.26 -3.48
C ARG A 39 -5.79 0.81 -4.25
N PRO A 40 -6.73 0.49 -5.16
CA PRO A 40 -7.52 1.50 -5.86
C PRO A 40 -8.34 2.38 -4.92
N SER A 41 -8.91 1.80 -3.86
CA SER A 41 -9.68 2.56 -2.87
C SER A 41 -8.80 3.55 -2.10
N VAL A 42 -7.53 3.18 -1.83
CA VAL A 42 -6.55 4.09 -1.21
C VAL A 42 -6.15 5.19 -2.20
N ASP A 43 -5.89 4.85 -3.46
CA ASP A 43 -5.51 5.84 -4.48
C ASP A 43 -6.64 6.85 -4.72
N ALA A 44 -7.90 6.40 -4.73
CA ALA A 44 -9.07 7.26 -4.88
C ALA A 44 -9.21 8.33 -3.78
N LEU A 45 -8.67 8.10 -2.57
CA LEU A 45 -8.65 9.13 -1.52
C LEU A 45 -7.78 10.34 -1.90
N PHE A 46 -6.78 10.14 -2.77
CA PHE A 46 -5.88 11.20 -3.24
C PHE A 46 -6.35 11.86 -4.55
N GLU A 47 -7.38 11.30 -5.19
CA GLU A 47 -7.98 11.89 -6.40
C GLU A 47 -9.06 12.93 -6.06
N VAL A 48 -9.47 13.03 -4.80
CA VAL A 48 -10.39 14.06 -4.33
C VAL A 48 -9.71 15.43 -4.47
N PRO A 49 -10.26 16.36 -5.28
CA PRO A 49 -9.71 17.70 -5.40
C PRO A 49 -9.65 18.35 -4.02
N ASP A 50 -8.58 19.06 -3.71
CA ASP A 50 -8.46 19.86 -2.49
C ASP A 50 -9.66 20.80 -2.39
N THR A 51 -10.70 20.37 -1.65
CA THR A 51 -11.72 21.29 -1.18
C THR A 51 -11.02 22.14 -0.14
N ALA A 52 -11.06 23.46 -0.33
CA ALA A 52 -10.23 24.46 0.34
C ALA A 52 -10.30 24.48 1.89
N ASP A 53 -11.04 23.56 2.52
CA ASP A 53 -11.22 23.44 3.98
C ASP A 53 -10.81 22.09 4.58
N ALA A 54 -10.27 21.14 3.80
CA ALA A 54 -9.87 19.84 4.32
C ALA A 54 -8.34 19.71 4.33
N ARG A 55 -7.68 20.21 5.39
CA ARG A 55 -6.28 19.85 5.65
C ARG A 55 -6.14 18.32 5.56
N PRO A 56 -5.13 17.78 4.85
CA PRO A 56 -4.92 16.34 4.81
C PRO A 56 -4.72 15.82 6.23
N VAL A 57 -5.65 14.98 6.70
CA VAL A 57 -5.60 14.37 8.04
C VAL A 57 -4.47 13.34 8.13
N LEU A 58 -4.02 12.83 6.99
CA LEU A 58 -2.90 11.89 6.87
C LEU A 58 -1.77 12.54 6.07
N LEU A 59 -0.68 12.86 6.77
CA LEU A 59 0.58 13.24 6.15
C LEU A 59 1.42 11.98 5.93
N ARG A 60 2.05 11.86 4.76
CA ARG A 60 2.88 10.70 4.38
C ARG A 60 4.22 10.63 5.15
N GLU A 61 4.49 11.59 6.01
CA GLU A 61 5.71 11.67 6.80
C GLU A 61 5.57 10.82 8.06
N VAL A 62 6.08 9.59 8.00
CA VAL A 62 6.31 8.76 9.18
C VAL A 62 7.78 8.90 9.55
N VAL A 63 8.07 9.61 10.64
CA VAL A 63 9.39 9.56 11.29
C VAL A 63 9.36 8.35 12.23
N VAL A 64 10.09 7.30 11.87
CA VAL A 64 10.30 6.14 12.75
C VAL A 64 11.50 6.44 13.64
N PRO A 65 11.33 6.54 14.98
CA PRO A 65 12.46 6.65 15.89
C PRO A 65 13.33 5.40 15.78
N ARG A 66 14.65 5.57 15.68
CA ARG A 66 15.60 4.48 15.86
C ARG A 66 15.91 4.39 17.35
N ASP A 67 15.49 3.29 17.96
CA ASP A 67 16.07 2.76 19.20
C ASP A 67 17.23 1.81 18.87
#